data_AF-A0A843FN32-F1
#
_entry.id   AF-A0A843FN32-F1
#
_cell.length_a   1.000
_cell.length_b   1.000
_cell.length_c   1.000
_cell.angle_alpha   90.00
_cell.angle_beta   90.00
_cell.angle_gamma   90.00
#
_symmetry.space_group_name_H-M   'P 1'
#
loop_
_entity.id
_entity.type
_entity.pdbx_description
1 polymer ?
#
loop_
_entity_poly.entity_id
_entity_poly.type
_entity_poly.pdbx_seq_one_letter_code
_entity_poly.pdbx_strand_id
1 'polypeptide(L)'
;MHRTDSNDPIRMSKCLSRMLRHRPDLPHDEYGWFHIDDVVGRGSMTREQVLELAHTNPRYELSPEGDMIRACHGHSIEITYDVEVEPPEVLYHGTSQKGFEGILRSAMITKMSRTKVHLSDDPEKARMVGGRHTNGSPVLLKVYAGRMYRAGMRFHLSNDGVYLTERVPLRYVEREPGTCVRHHMNLRSGPFERMISGRKIVELRLLDDKRRMVNEGDSIVFTCEDRSILMRVVGLHVYPDFVELYDALPKTMLGYLEDEVADPNDMLEFYDPDMIDEYGVVGIEIEPYHQM
;
A
#
# COMPACT_ATOMS: atom_id res chain seq x y z
N MET A 1 27.63 17.31 24.39
CA MET A 1 26.53 16.93 25.30
C MET A 1 25.36 17.88 25.08
N HIS A 2 24.40 17.54 24.21
CA HIS A 2 23.15 18.30 24.10
C HIS A 2 22.17 17.74 25.15
N ARG A 3 21.89 18.53 26.18
CA ARG A 3 20.74 18.30 27.05
C ARG A 3 19.51 18.45 26.17
N THR A 4 18.72 17.39 26.03
CA THR A 4 17.45 17.44 25.30
C THR A 4 16.40 17.99 26.26
N ASP A 5 15.78 19.11 25.90
CA ASP A 5 14.72 19.70 26.70
C ASP A 5 13.56 18.72 26.86
N SER A 6 13.14 18.53 28.10
CA SER A 6 12.03 17.67 28.52
C SER A 6 10.66 18.14 28.04
N ASN A 7 10.59 19.25 27.29
CA ASN A 7 9.36 19.95 26.89
C ASN A 7 9.13 20.01 25.37
N ASP A 8 9.84 19.21 24.56
CA ASP A 8 9.59 19.12 23.12
C ASP A 8 8.18 18.53 22.83
N PRO A 9 7.23 19.32 22.27
CA PRO A 9 5.85 18.89 22.04
C PRO A 9 5.76 17.67 21.11
N ILE A 10 6.70 17.52 20.16
CA ILE A 10 6.70 16.38 19.23
C ILE A 10 7.05 15.10 19.98
N ARG A 11 8.09 15.15 20.82
CA ARG A 11 8.51 14.01 21.64
C ARG A 11 7.44 13.62 22.66
N MET A 12 6.81 14.61 23.28
CA MET A 12 5.71 14.37 24.21
C MET A 12 4.51 13.75 23.48
N SER A 13 4.07 14.30 22.35
CA SER A 13 2.99 13.71 21.55
C SER A 13 3.32 12.28 21.10
N LYS A 14 4.57 11.96 20.74
CA LYS A 14 4.97 10.56 20.48
C LYS A 14 4.81 9.65 21.69
N CYS A 15 5.18 10.13 22.88
CA CYS A 15 5.06 9.38 24.12
C CYS A 15 3.59 9.14 24.49
N LEU A 16 2.75 10.19 24.47
CA LEU A 16 1.32 10.11 24.79
C LEU A 16 0.60 9.15 23.85
N SER A 17 0.83 9.29 22.53
CA SER A 17 0.26 8.37 21.55
C SER A 17 0.68 6.92 21.75
N ARG A 18 1.92 6.66 22.20
CA ARG A 18 2.35 5.29 22.51
C ARG A 18 1.58 4.71 23.68
N MET A 19 1.28 5.53 24.69
CA MET A 19 0.47 5.11 25.85
C MET A 19 -0.95 4.78 25.42
N LEU A 20 -1.63 5.74 24.78
CA LEU A 20 -3.04 5.62 24.41
C LEU A 20 -3.30 4.55 23.33
N ARG A 21 -2.33 4.24 22.47
CA ARG A 21 -2.54 3.34 21.31
C ARG A 21 -2.02 1.92 21.51
N HIS A 22 -1.04 1.71 22.39
CA HIS A 22 -0.23 0.48 22.39
C HIS A 22 -0.04 -0.17 23.77
N ARG A 23 -0.58 0.41 24.85
CA ARG A 23 -0.43 -0.13 26.21
C ARG A 23 -1.74 -0.75 26.71
N PRO A 24 -1.95 -2.07 26.51
CA PRO A 24 -3.15 -2.74 27.02
C PRO A 24 -3.19 -2.81 28.55
N ASP A 25 -2.06 -2.59 29.23
CA ASP A 25 -1.94 -2.60 30.68
C ASP A 25 -2.43 -1.31 31.37
N LEU A 26 -2.69 -0.25 30.60
CA LEU A 26 -3.34 0.96 31.08
C LEU A 26 -4.87 0.76 31.02
N PRO A 27 -5.59 1.01 32.13
CA PRO A 27 -7.05 0.93 32.12
C PRO A 27 -7.65 1.87 31.07
N HIS A 28 -8.51 1.32 30.22
CA HIS A 28 -9.31 2.05 29.25
C HIS A 28 -10.67 1.36 29.10
N ASP A 29 -11.65 2.13 28.65
CA ASP A 29 -12.93 1.57 28.24
C ASP A 29 -12.87 0.94 26.83
N GLU A 30 -13.98 0.38 26.38
CA GLU A 30 -14.10 -0.23 25.05
C GLU A 30 -13.89 0.75 23.89
N TYR A 31 -13.97 2.07 24.14
CA TYR A 31 -13.83 3.14 23.15
C TYR A 31 -12.43 3.79 23.19
N GLY A 32 -11.53 3.28 24.03
CA GLY A 32 -10.16 3.77 24.17
C GLY A 32 -10.01 5.05 25.00
N TRP A 33 -10.98 5.38 25.85
CA TRP A 33 -10.86 6.47 26.82
C TRP A 33 -10.03 6.04 28.03
N PHE A 34 -9.05 6.86 28.39
CA PHE A 34 -8.19 6.68 29.56
C PHE A 34 -8.38 7.82 30.54
N HIS A 35 -8.42 7.54 31.84
CA HIS A 35 -8.39 8.60 32.84
C HIS A 35 -7.04 9.29 32.81
N ILE A 36 -7.02 10.62 32.79
CA ILE A 36 -5.78 11.39 32.65
C ILE A 36 -4.81 11.08 33.79
N ASP A 37 -5.32 10.83 35.00
CA ASP A 37 -4.47 10.51 36.15
C ASP A 37 -3.76 9.15 36.01
N ASP A 38 -4.38 8.17 35.33
CA ASP A 38 -3.72 6.89 35.03
C ASP A 38 -2.62 7.07 33.98
N VAL A 39 -2.86 7.92 32.98
CA VAL A 39 -1.87 8.28 31.95
C VAL A 39 -0.69 9.03 32.57
N VAL A 40 -0.95 10.01 33.43
CA VAL A 40 0.09 10.77 34.14
C VAL A 40 0.87 9.86 35.10
N GLY A 41 0.16 9.03 35.89
CA GLY A 41 0.76 8.14 36.89
C GLY A 41 1.70 7.07 36.32
N ARG A 42 1.51 6.67 35.06
CA ARG A 42 2.42 5.74 34.35
C ARG A 42 3.36 6.41 33.35
N GLY A 43 3.22 7.72 33.17
CA GLY A 43 3.93 8.52 32.19
C GLY A 43 5.03 9.37 32.80
N SER A 44 5.65 10.19 31.96
CA SER A 44 6.60 11.23 32.37
C SER A 44 6.02 12.64 32.18
N MET A 45 4.71 12.75 31.92
CA MET A 45 4.03 14.02 31.64
C MET A 45 3.21 14.46 32.83
N THR A 46 3.08 15.77 33.03
CA THR A 46 2.10 16.34 33.96
C THR A 46 0.70 16.38 33.33
N ARG A 47 -0.32 16.61 34.16
CA ARG A 47 -1.70 16.79 33.69
C ARG A 47 -1.82 17.97 32.72
N GLU A 48 -1.18 19.09 33.05
CA GLU A 48 -1.18 20.31 32.23
C GLU A 48 -0.57 20.02 30.85
N GLN A 49 0.53 19.25 30.81
CA GLN A 49 1.17 18.85 29.56
C GLN A 49 0.28 17.96 28.68
N VAL A 50 -0.48 17.03 29.28
CA VAL A 50 -1.45 16.18 28.56
C VAL A 50 -2.60 17.03 28.00
N LEU A 51 -3.15 17.95 28.81
CA LEU A 51 -4.21 18.85 28.38
C LEU A 51 -3.75 19.81 27.28
N GLU A 52 -2.57 20.43 27.41
CA GLU A 52 -1.98 21.30 26.39
C GLU A 52 -1.85 20.57 25.04
N LEU A 53 -1.34 19.33 25.06
CA LEU A 53 -1.24 18.50 23.87
C LEU A 53 -2.59 18.18 23.25
N ALA A 54 -3.61 17.91 24.07
CA ALA A 54 -4.93 17.58 23.56
C ALA A 54 -5.63 18.78 22.92
N HIS A 55 -5.45 19.99 23.46
CA HIS A 55 -5.99 21.22 22.88
C HIS A 55 -5.28 21.64 21.58
N THR A 56 -3.99 21.36 21.45
CA THR A 56 -3.16 21.84 20.32
C THR A 56 -2.95 20.79 19.23
N ASN A 57 -3.36 19.53 19.47
CA ASN A 57 -3.12 18.44 18.55
C ASN A 57 -4.40 17.65 18.27
N PRO A 58 -4.95 17.71 17.04
CA PRO A 58 -6.25 17.11 16.71
C PRO A 58 -6.28 15.59 16.84
N ARG A 59 -5.12 14.94 16.98
CA ARG A 59 -5.01 13.48 17.16
C ARG A 59 -5.54 12.96 18.50
N TYR A 60 -5.83 13.85 19.43
CA TYR A 60 -6.32 13.55 20.77
C TYR A 60 -7.66 14.22 20.99
N GLU A 61 -8.45 13.61 21.86
CA GLU A 61 -9.74 14.11 22.27
C GLU A 61 -9.85 14.04 23.78
N LEU A 62 -10.47 15.07 24.38
CA LEU A 62 -10.80 15.12 25.80
C LEU A 62 -12.29 14.83 25.98
N SER A 63 -12.65 14.18 27.10
CA SER A 63 -14.05 14.09 27.51
C SER A 63 -14.64 15.50 27.74
N PRO A 64 -15.96 15.68 27.66
CA PRO A 64 -16.61 16.93 28.02
C PRO A 64 -16.23 17.44 29.42
N GLU A 65 -16.02 16.52 30.37
CA GLU A 65 -15.62 16.80 31.75
C GLU A 65 -14.11 17.11 31.90
N GLY A 66 -13.29 16.82 30.87
CA GLY A 66 -11.86 17.12 30.85
C GLY A 66 -11.00 16.22 31.75
N ASP A 67 -11.52 15.06 32.15
CA ASP A 67 -10.88 14.08 33.02
C ASP A 67 -10.38 12.83 32.27
N MET A 68 -10.91 12.57 31.08
CA MET A 68 -10.53 11.47 30.20
C MET A 68 -9.88 11.97 28.92
N ILE A 69 -9.01 11.15 28.35
CA ILE A 69 -8.35 11.40 27.07
C ILE A 69 -8.33 10.13 26.22
N ARG A 70 -8.47 10.28 24.90
CA ARG A 70 -8.21 9.20 23.93
C ARG A 70 -7.41 9.68 22.73
N ALA A 71 -6.86 8.73 21.98
CA ALA A 71 -6.36 9.02 20.64
C ALA A 71 -7.47 8.79 19.61
N CYS A 72 -7.54 9.62 18.57
CA CYS A 72 -8.61 9.50 17.55
C CYS A 72 -8.47 8.26 16.66
N HIS A 73 -7.24 7.81 16.41
CA HIS A 73 -6.96 6.62 15.58
C HIS A 73 -5.59 6.00 15.89
N GLY A 74 -5.32 4.85 15.27
CA GLY A 74 -3.98 4.24 15.23
C GLY A 74 -3.69 3.29 16.37
N HIS A 75 -4.74 2.77 17.01
CA HIS A 75 -4.66 1.77 18.07
C HIS A 75 -4.10 0.44 17.57
N SER A 76 -3.33 -0.22 18.43
CA SER A 76 -3.03 -1.65 18.37
C SER A 76 -3.67 -2.43 19.51
N ILE A 77 -4.26 -1.73 20.49
CA ILE A 77 -5.18 -2.27 21.46
C ILE A 77 -6.57 -2.38 20.83
N GLU A 78 -7.36 -3.34 21.27
CA GLU A 78 -8.72 -3.55 20.77
C GLU A 78 -9.64 -2.45 21.30
N ILE A 79 -10.28 -1.71 20.38
CA ILE A 79 -11.28 -0.70 20.69
C ILE A 79 -12.41 -0.76 19.67
N THR A 80 -13.58 -0.29 20.08
CA THR A 80 -14.76 -0.07 19.24
C THR A 80 -14.67 1.33 18.61
N TYR A 81 -15.02 1.41 17.32
CA TYR A 81 -15.20 2.68 16.62
C TYR A 81 -16.70 2.92 16.44
N ASP A 82 -17.17 4.08 16.89
CA ASP A 82 -18.61 4.30 17.14
C ASP A 82 -19.41 4.65 15.89
N VAL A 83 -18.74 5.20 14.87
CA VAL A 83 -19.40 5.85 13.74
C VAL A 83 -18.99 5.18 12.44
N GLU A 84 -19.87 4.33 11.92
CA GLU A 84 -19.80 3.91 10.52
C GLU A 84 -20.23 5.07 9.61
N VAL A 85 -19.50 5.26 8.51
CA VAL A 85 -19.75 6.33 7.54
C VAL A 85 -19.75 5.78 6.11
N GLU A 86 -20.48 6.43 5.23
CA GLU A 86 -20.24 6.30 3.79
C GLU A 86 -18.96 7.06 3.43
N PRO A 87 -17.94 6.41 2.84
CA PRO A 87 -16.72 7.09 2.46
C PRO A 87 -16.92 7.91 1.17
N PRO A 88 -16.02 8.87 0.89
CA PRO A 88 -15.88 9.46 -0.44
C PRO A 88 -15.61 8.38 -1.51
N GLU A 89 -15.83 8.72 -2.78
CA GLU A 89 -15.55 7.79 -3.89
C GLU A 89 -14.09 7.33 -3.91
N VAL A 90 -13.18 8.23 -3.52
CA VAL A 90 -11.74 8.00 -3.53
C VAL A 90 -11.13 8.41 -2.20
N LEU A 91 -10.27 7.53 -1.68
CA LEU A 91 -9.36 7.80 -0.57
C LEU A 91 -7.93 7.43 -0.98
N TYR A 92 -6.96 7.71 -0.12
CA TYR A 92 -5.54 7.52 -0.39
C TYR A 92 -4.83 6.79 0.75
N HIS A 93 -3.86 5.96 0.37
CA HIS A 93 -2.96 5.27 1.26
C HIS A 93 -1.51 5.52 0.83
N GLY A 94 -0.71 6.13 1.68
CA GLY A 94 0.72 6.26 1.47
C GLY A 94 1.47 5.16 2.19
N THR A 95 2.39 4.49 1.48
CA THR A 95 3.21 3.41 2.03
C THR A 95 4.68 3.56 1.64
N SER A 96 5.56 2.89 2.38
CA SER A 96 6.94 2.69 1.95
C SER A 96 7.03 1.73 0.76
N GLN A 97 8.13 1.77 0.01
CA GLN A 97 8.39 0.77 -1.04
C GLN A 97 8.37 -0.66 -0.48
N LYS A 98 8.98 -0.88 0.70
CA LYS A 98 8.91 -2.18 1.41
C LYS A 98 7.48 -2.56 1.81
N GLY A 99 6.67 -1.60 2.23
CA GLY A 99 5.26 -1.83 2.53
C GLY A 99 4.47 -2.18 1.27
N PHE A 100 4.78 -1.53 0.14
CA PHE A 100 4.20 -1.81 -1.16
C PHE A 100 4.53 -3.24 -1.64
N GLU A 101 5.77 -3.71 -1.48
CA GLU A 101 6.10 -5.12 -1.74
C GLU A 101 5.26 -6.08 -0.88
N GLY A 102 4.99 -5.71 0.38
CA GLY A 102 4.09 -6.45 1.25
C GLY A 102 2.67 -6.53 0.71
N ILE A 103 2.13 -5.39 0.24
CA ILE A 103 0.80 -5.28 -0.37
C ILE A 103 0.70 -6.15 -1.63
N LEU A 104 1.71 -6.16 -2.49
CA LEU A 104 1.74 -7.02 -3.67
C LEU A 104 1.80 -8.51 -3.32
N ARG A 105 2.49 -8.88 -2.24
CA ARG A 105 2.52 -10.27 -1.76
C ARG A 105 1.16 -10.71 -1.22
N SER A 106 0.50 -9.90 -0.41
CA SER A 106 -0.81 -10.21 0.18
C SER A 106 -2.01 -9.96 -0.75
N ALA A 107 -1.81 -9.28 -1.88
CA ALA A 107 -2.88 -8.80 -2.76
C ALA A 107 -3.93 -7.92 -2.03
N MET A 108 -3.50 -7.22 -0.97
CA MET A 108 -4.35 -6.32 -0.20
C MET A 108 -3.53 -5.41 0.72
N ILE A 109 -4.06 -4.22 1.01
CA ILE A 109 -3.60 -3.37 2.11
C ILE A 109 -4.21 -3.92 3.41
N THR A 110 -3.37 -4.20 4.41
CA THR A 110 -3.79 -4.72 5.70
C THR A 110 -3.45 -3.76 6.83
N LYS A 111 -4.13 -3.92 7.97
CA LYS A 111 -3.93 -3.13 9.18
C LYS A 111 -2.56 -3.29 9.84
N MET A 112 -1.77 -4.29 9.43
CA MET A 112 -0.47 -4.63 10.03
C MET A 112 -0.60 -4.80 11.55
N SER A 113 0.16 -4.02 12.35
CA SER A 113 0.09 -4.03 13.81
C SER A 113 -0.99 -3.11 14.39
N ARG A 114 -1.86 -2.52 13.55
CA ARG A 114 -2.99 -1.67 13.96
C ARG A 114 -4.30 -2.47 13.94
N THR A 115 -5.36 -1.88 14.47
CA THR A 115 -6.69 -2.49 14.46
C THR A 115 -7.45 -2.30 13.14
N LYS A 116 -7.14 -1.26 12.37
CA LYS A 116 -7.76 -0.93 11.06
C LYS A 116 -6.71 -0.35 10.11
N VAL A 117 -6.99 -0.43 8.80
CA VAL A 117 -6.26 0.31 7.75
C VAL A 117 -6.65 1.77 7.83
N HIS A 118 -5.65 2.66 7.81
CA HIS A 118 -5.83 4.11 7.76
C HIS A 118 -5.79 4.62 6.31
N LEU A 119 -6.78 5.43 5.97
CA LEU A 119 -6.94 6.08 4.67
C LEU A 119 -7.17 7.58 4.85
N SER A 120 -6.66 8.38 3.92
CA SER A 120 -6.77 9.84 3.90
C SER A 120 -7.65 10.26 2.73
N ASP A 121 -8.45 11.31 2.90
CA ASP A 121 -9.10 12.01 1.78
C ASP A 121 -8.12 12.93 1.04
N ASP A 122 -7.04 13.34 1.70
CA ASP A 122 -5.97 14.18 1.17
C ASP A 122 -4.76 13.34 0.71
N PRO A 123 -4.38 13.37 -0.59
CA PRO A 123 -3.24 12.63 -1.11
C PRO A 123 -1.88 13.12 -0.59
N GLU A 124 -1.71 14.41 -0.30
CA GLU A 124 -0.46 14.93 0.25
C GLU A 124 -0.26 14.48 1.69
N LYS A 125 -1.33 14.48 2.50
CA LYS A 125 -1.28 13.87 3.85
C LYS A 125 -0.93 12.39 3.79
N ALA A 126 -1.51 11.63 2.86
CA ALA A 126 -1.17 10.23 2.66
C ALA A 126 0.32 10.06 2.31
N ARG A 127 0.87 10.84 1.37
CA ARG A 127 2.30 10.82 1.04
C ARG A 127 3.18 11.10 2.26
N MET A 128 2.88 12.15 3.03
CA MET A 128 3.62 12.48 4.24
C MET A 128 3.63 11.35 5.27
N VAL A 129 2.48 10.65 5.44
CA VAL A 129 2.40 9.49 6.33
C VAL A 129 3.24 8.33 5.82
N GLY A 130 3.18 8.02 4.53
CA GLY A 130 4.00 6.97 3.90
C GLY A 130 5.51 7.24 3.98
N GLY A 131 5.90 8.51 3.92
CA GLY A 131 7.29 8.95 4.00
C GLY A 131 7.94 8.78 5.39
N ARG A 132 7.15 8.55 6.44
CA ARG A 132 7.68 8.38 7.82
C ARG A 132 8.56 7.14 7.99
N HIS A 133 8.46 6.18 7.07
CA HIS A 133 9.13 4.89 7.14
C HIS A 133 10.05 4.62 5.95
N THR A 134 10.43 5.66 5.19
CA THR A 134 11.29 5.53 4.00
C THR A 134 12.49 6.47 4.06
N ASN A 135 13.60 6.04 3.45
CA ASN A 135 14.72 6.92 3.08
C ASN A 135 14.58 7.46 1.63
N GLY A 136 13.42 7.25 1.00
CA GLY A 136 13.14 7.61 -0.38
C GLY A 136 11.66 7.97 -0.59
N SER A 137 11.25 8.21 -1.83
CA SER A 137 9.88 8.63 -2.13
C SER A 137 8.84 7.57 -1.72
N PRO A 138 7.77 7.95 -1.02
CA PRO A 138 6.68 7.04 -0.66
C PRO A 138 5.89 6.64 -1.91
N VAL A 139 5.28 5.45 -1.86
CA VAL A 139 4.31 5.01 -2.87
C VAL A 139 2.94 5.51 -2.46
N LEU A 140 2.26 6.22 -3.35
CA LEU A 140 0.89 6.67 -3.15
C LEU A 140 -0.08 5.74 -3.87
N LEU A 141 -1.08 5.26 -3.13
CA LEU A 141 -2.11 4.38 -3.63
C LEU A 141 -3.46 5.09 -3.52
N LYS A 142 -4.17 5.18 -4.64
CA LYS A 142 -5.56 5.61 -4.72
C LYS A 142 -6.45 4.40 -4.41
N VAL A 143 -7.45 4.59 -3.56
CA VAL A 143 -8.38 3.56 -3.10
C VAL A 143 -9.79 3.95 -3.50
N TYR A 144 -10.45 3.12 -4.29
CA TYR A 144 -11.83 3.29 -4.74
C TYR A 144 -12.84 2.92 -3.63
N ALA A 145 -12.85 3.73 -2.57
CA ALA A 145 -13.61 3.48 -1.35
C ALA A 145 -15.13 3.46 -1.58
N GLY A 146 -15.68 4.29 -2.47
CA GLY A 146 -17.10 4.25 -2.82
C GLY A 146 -17.51 2.90 -3.45
N ARG A 147 -16.66 2.31 -4.29
CA ARG A 147 -16.88 0.97 -4.86
C ARG A 147 -16.82 -0.11 -3.77
N MET A 148 -15.87 0.00 -2.85
CA MET A 148 -15.76 -0.91 -1.71
C MET A 148 -17.01 -0.84 -0.82
N TYR A 149 -17.52 0.37 -0.55
CA TYR A 149 -18.71 0.58 0.25
C TYR A 149 -19.95 -0.04 -0.39
N ARG A 150 -20.17 0.20 -1.69
CA ARG A 150 -21.25 -0.45 -2.46
C ARG A 150 -21.11 -1.98 -2.51
N ALA A 151 -19.88 -2.50 -2.41
CA ALA A 151 -19.60 -3.92 -2.29
C ALA A 151 -19.75 -4.47 -0.85
N GLY A 152 -20.25 -3.67 0.10
CA GLY A 152 -20.55 -4.07 1.48
C GLY A 152 -19.40 -3.93 2.47
N MET A 153 -18.28 -3.29 2.09
CA MET A 153 -17.17 -3.04 3.02
C MET A 153 -17.45 -1.81 3.88
N ARG A 154 -17.22 -1.94 5.19
CA ARG A 154 -17.55 -0.91 6.17
C ARG A 154 -16.39 0.06 6.40
N PHE A 155 -16.73 1.32 6.60
CA PHE A 155 -15.81 2.42 6.86
C PHE A 155 -16.22 3.15 8.12
N HIS A 156 -15.24 3.66 8.86
CA HIS A 156 -15.45 4.54 10.01
C HIS A 156 -14.62 5.81 9.80
N LEU A 157 -15.05 6.91 10.40
CA LEU A 157 -14.30 8.17 10.39
C LEU A 157 -13.85 8.47 11.82
N SER A 158 -12.54 8.61 12.02
CA SER A 158 -12.04 9.13 13.29
C SER A 158 -12.33 10.63 13.42
N ASN A 159 -12.38 11.12 14.65
CA ASN A 159 -12.63 12.54 14.93
C ASN A 159 -11.57 13.49 14.36
N ASP A 160 -10.39 12.98 14.00
CA ASP A 160 -9.33 13.74 13.32
C ASP A 160 -9.31 13.57 11.80
N GLY A 161 -10.41 13.06 11.23
CA GLY A 161 -10.64 13.01 9.78
C GLY A 161 -9.94 11.84 9.07
N VAL A 162 -9.55 10.79 9.78
CA VAL A 162 -8.92 9.59 9.17
C VAL A 162 -9.96 8.51 8.95
N TYR A 163 -10.04 8.01 7.72
CA TYR A 163 -10.94 6.92 7.37
C TYR A 163 -10.32 5.56 7.74
N LEU A 164 -11.16 4.67 8.24
CA LEU A 164 -10.75 3.38 8.80
C LEU A 164 -11.55 2.23 8.19
N THR A 165 -10.87 1.20 7.72
CA THR A 165 -11.51 -0.03 7.22
C THR A 165 -10.70 -1.28 7.61
N GLU A 166 -11.27 -2.47 7.50
CA GLU A 166 -10.60 -3.71 7.94
C GLU A 166 -9.43 -4.09 7.03
N ARG A 167 -9.63 -4.00 5.72
CA ARG A 167 -8.66 -4.35 4.67
C ARG A 167 -9.08 -3.73 3.34
N VAL A 168 -8.12 -3.54 2.44
CA VAL A 168 -8.37 -3.01 1.09
C VAL A 168 -7.86 -4.01 0.05
N PRO A 169 -8.73 -4.77 -0.62
CA PRO A 169 -8.32 -5.67 -1.71
C PRO A 169 -7.75 -4.89 -2.90
N LEU A 170 -6.72 -5.46 -3.54
CA LEU A 170 -5.93 -4.75 -4.54
C LEU A 170 -6.72 -4.37 -5.81
N ARG A 171 -7.78 -5.13 -6.17
CA ARG A 171 -8.74 -4.75 -7.24
C ARG A 171 -9.38 -3.36 -7.10
N TYR A 172 -9.47 -2.83 -5.86
CA TYR A 172 -10.00 -1.49 -5.57
C TYR A 172 -8.90 -0.44 -5.45
N VAL A 173 -7.68 -0.76 -5.81
CA VAL A 173 -6.52 0.10 -5.66
C VAL A 173 -5.98 0.45 -7.04
N GLU A 174 -5.46 1.67 -7.15
CA GLU A 174 -4.66 2.11 -8.27
C GLU A 174 -3.41 2.80 -7.72
N ARG A 175 -2.26 2.58 -8.37
CA ARG A 175 -1.02 3.21 -7.95
C ARG A 175 -0.81 4.49 -8.73
N GLU A 176 -0.66 5.59 -8.00
CA GLU A 176 -0.31 6.88 -8.59
C GLU A 176 1.12 6.83 -9.14
N PRO A 177 1.37 7.40 -10.34
CA PRO A 177 2.72 7.56 -10.87
C PRO A 177 3.63 8.40 -9.96
N GLY A 178 4.95 8.28 -10.15
CA GLY A 178 5.94 9.22 -9.58
C GLY A 178 7.01 8.59 -8.68
N THR A 179 6.74 7.47 -8.02
CA THR A 179 7.76 6.71 -7.28
C THR A 179 8.01 5.41 -8.00
N CYS A 180 9.18 5.22 -8.62
CA CYS A 180 9.58 3.93 -9.18
C CYS A 180 9.69 2.88 -8.07
N VAL A 181 9.15 1.68 -8.32
CA VAL A 181 9.21 0.56 -7.36
C VAL A 181 9.83 -0.67 -8.01
N ARG A 182 10.09 -1.67 -7.16
CA ARG A 182 10.55 -2.99 -7.58
C ARG A 182 9.41 -3.99 -7.49
N HIS A 183 9.20 -4.71 -8.58
CA HIS A 183 8.31 -5.88 -8.66
C HIS A 183 9.13 -7.17 -8.70
N HIS A 184 8.48 -8.28 -8.40
CA HIS A 184 9.08 -9.61 -8.43
C HIS A 184 8.17 -10.56 -9.21
N MET A 185 8.73 -11.26 -10.20
CA MET A 185 7.98 -12.18 -11.05
C MET A 185 8.80 -13.43 -11.35
N ASN A 186 8.16 -14.60 -11.30
CA ASN A 186 8.81 -15.87 -11.68
C ASN A 186 8.65 -16.12 -13.18
N LEU A 187 9.70 -16.63 -13.82
CA LEU A 187 9.73 -17.10 -15.20
C LEU A 187 10.04 -18.59 -15.27
N ARG A 188 9.56 -19.23 -16.34
CA ARG A 188 10.09 -20.53 -16.78
C ARG A 188 11.44 -20.33 -17.46
N SER A 189 12.24 -21.39 -17.53
CA SER A 189 13.60 -21.37 -18.09
C SER A 189 13.66 -20.81 -19.52
N GLY A 190 12.77 -21.23 -20.42
CA GLY A 190 12.76 -20.76 -21.81
C GLY A 190 12.63 -19.23 -21.97
N PRO A 191 11.55 -18.59 -21.48
CA PRO A 191 11.44 -17.12 -21.48
C PRO A 191 12.60 -16.43 -20.77
N PHE A 192 13.10 -17.00 -19.67
CA PHE A 192 14.23 -16.44 -18.92
C PHE A 192 15.53 -16.40 -19.73
N GLU A 193 15.90 -17.49 -20.43
CA GLU A 193 17.08 -17.51 -21.31
C GLU A 193 16.94 -16.55 -22.50
N ARG A 194 15.74 -16.46 -23.06
CA ARG A 194 15.46 -15.49 -24.15
C ARG A 194 15.61 -14.05 -23.68
N MET A 195 15.25 -13.78 -22.42
CA MET A 195 15.45 -12.47 -21.82
C MET A 195 16.93 -12.16 -21.56
N ILE A 196 17.70 -13.12 -21.02
CA ILE A 196 19.15 -12.96 -20.80
C ILE A 196 19.90 -12.69 -22.10
N SER A 197 19.54 -13.40 -23.17
CA SER A 197 20.18 -13.23 -24.49
C SER A 197 19.73 -11.95 -25.23
N GLY A 198 18.82 -11.15 -24.65
CA GLY A 198 18.26 -9.96 -25.28
C GLY A 198 17.28 -10.25 -26.43
N ARG A 199 16.91 -11.53 -26.63
CA ARG A 199 15.97 -11.96 -27.67
C ARG A 199 14.52 -11.64 -27.32
N LYS A 200 14.17 -11.66 -26.03
CA LYS A 200 12.85 -11.33 -25.53
C LYS A 200 12.90 -10.02 -24.76
N ILE A 201 12.16 -9.03 -25.25
CA ILE A 201 12.08 -7.69 -24.65
C ILE A 201 10.65 -7.31 -24.24
N VAL A 202 9.67 -8.19 -24.48
CA VAL A 202 8.30 -8.04 -23.96
C VAL A 202 7.92 -9.30 -23.19
N GLU A 203 7.55 -9.14 -21.91
CA GLU A 203 7.03 -10.20 -21.05
C GLU A 203 5.50 -10.19 -21.01
N LEU A 204 4.88 -11.35 -21.21
CA LEU A 204 3.42 -11.49 -21.34
C LEU A 204 2.78 -11.94 -20.02
N ARG A 205 1.74 -11.24 -19.58
CA ARG A 205 0.99 -11.56 -18.35
C ARG A 205 -0.49 -11.24 -18.50
N LEU A 206 -1.33 -11.89 -17.68
CA LEU A 206 -2.63 -11.32 -17.35
C LEU A 206 -2.43 -9.94 -16.72
N LEU A 207 -3.35 -9.01 -17.00
CA LEU A 207 -3.42 -7.72 -16.33
C LEU A 207 -4.12 -7.89 -14.96
N ASP A 208 -3.61 -8.83 -14.17
CA ASP A 208 -4.11 -9.13 -12.82
C ASP A 208 -3.93 -7.93 -11.88
N ASP A 209 -4.57 -7.98 -10.71
CA ASP A 209 -4.51 -6.90 -9.71
C ASP A 209 -3.07 -6.46 -9.35
N LYS A 210 -2.07 -7.34 -9.48
CA LYS A 210 -0.66 -7.01 -9.22
C LYS A 210 -0.02 -6.33 -10.43
N ARG A 211 -0.29 -6.81 -11.65
CA ARG A 211 0.28 -6.25 -12.89
C ARG A 211 -0.31 -4.90 -13.23
N ARG A 212 -1.55 -4.62 -12.80
CA ARG A 212 -2.14 -3.28 -12.82
C ARG A 212 -1.37 -2.24 -12.00
N MET A 213 -0.47 -2.68 -11.12
CA MET A 213 0.37 -1.80 -10.31
C MET A 213 1.75 -1.53 -10.92
N VAL A 214 2.05 -2.10 -12.10
CA VAL A 214 3.30 -1.84 -12.82
C VAL A 214 3.15 -0.54 -13.61
N ASN A 215 4.15 0.34 -13.49
CA ASN A 215 4.25 1.58 -14.26
C ASN A 215 5.57 1.61 -15.03
N GLU A 216 5.63 2.38 -16.12
CA GLU A 216 6.89 2.68 -16.80
C GLU A 216 7.91 3.31 -15.82
N GLY A 217 9.19 2.96 -16.00
CA GLY A 217 10.27 3.34 -15.09
C GLY A 217 10.39 2.47 -13.85
N ASP A 218 9.44 1.56 -13.58
CA ASP A 218 9.62 0.54 -12.55
C ASP A 218 10.75 -0.44 -12.90
N SER A 219 11.16 -1.21 -11.91
CA SER A 219 12.05 -2.35 -12.11
C SER A 219 11.35 -3.66 -11.78
N ILE A 220 11.69 -4.72 -12.50
CA ILE A 220 11.19 -6.08 -12.25
C ILE A 220 12.38 -6.99 -12.05
N VAL A 221 12.41 -7.68 -10.91
CA VAL A 221 13.29 -8.83 -10.71
C VAL A 221 12.57 -10.04 -11.24
N PHE A 222 13.06 -10.58 -12.35
CA PHE A 222 12.63 -11.87 -12.86
C PHE A 222 13.48 -12.98 -12.26
N THR A 223 12.84 -14.01 -11.74
CA THR A 223 13.50 -15.17 -11.11
C THR A 223 13.17 -16.45 -11.88
N CYS A 224 14.18 -17.29 -12.09
CA CYS A 224 14.03 -18.64 -12.62
C CYS A 224 14.96 -19.55 -11.83
N GLU A 225 14.38 -20.50 -11.07
CA GLU A 225 15.12 -21.35 -10.14
C GLU A 225 15.94 -20.50 -9.15
N ASP A 226 17.26 -20.65 -9.14
CA ASP A 226 18.24 -19.94 -8.31
C ASP A 226 18.86 -18.71 -9.00
N ARG A 227 18.44 -18.39 -10.23
CA ARG A 227 18.92 -17.24 -11.01
C ARG A 227 17.92 -16.09 -11.03
N SER A 228 18.44 -14.88 -11.15
CA SER A 228 17.62 -13.67 -11.29
C SER A 228 18.22 -12.66 -12.25
N ILE A 229 17.37 -11.91 -12.96
CA ILE A 229 17.74 -10.76 -13.77
C ILE A 229 16.88 -9.54 -13.39
N LEU A 230 17.50 -8.36 -13.32
CA LEU A 230 16.82 -7.10 -13.05
C LEU A 230 16.62 -6.34 -14.35
N MET A 231 15.36 -6.03 -14.65
CA MET A 231 14.96 -5.32 -15.87
C MET A 231 14.23 -4.03 -15.50
N ARG A 232 14.33 -3.00 -16.35
CA ARG A 232 13.54 -1.77 -16.28
C ARG A 232 12.32 -1.91 -17.19
N VAL A 233 11.17 -1.42 -16.74
CA VAL A 233 9.95 -1.30 -17.55
C VAL A 233 10.04 -0.04 -18.40
N VAL A 234 9.89 -0.18 -19.71
CA VAL A 234 9.96 0.92 -20.68
C VAL A 234 8.67 1.15 -21.46
N GLY A 235 7.73 0.19 -21.40
CA GLY A 235 6.43 0.30 -22.04
C GLY A 235 5.45 -0.73 -21.50
N LEU A 236 4.16 -0.42 -21.59
CA LEU A 236 3.06 -1.30 -21.22
C LEU A 236 2.05 -1.37 -22.37
N HIS A 237 1.83 -2.57 -22.88
CA HIS A 237 0.96 -2.84 -24.04
C HIS A 237 -0.26 -3.63 -23.58
N VAL A 238 -1.38 -2.97 -23.34
CA VAL A 238 -2.61 -3.57 -22.77
C VAL A 238 -3.61 -3.91 -23.86
N TYR A 239 -4.13 -5.14 -23.83
CA TYR A 239 -5.12 -5.65 -24.79
C TYR A 239 -6.21 -6.47 -24.09
N PRO A 240 -7.37 -6.65 -24.72
CA PRO A 240 -8.44 -7.53 -24.22
C PRO A 240 -7.98 -9.00 -24.08
N ASP A 241 -7.17 -9.50 -25.01
CA ASP A 241 -6.72 -10.89 -25.01
C ASP A 241 -5.34 -11.06 -25.67
N PHE A 242 -4.80 -12.28 -25.63
CA PHE A 242 -3.50 -12.59 -26.23
C PHE A 242 -3.53 -12.62 -27.77
N VAL A 243 -4.69 -12.81 -28.41
CA VAL A 243 -4.79 -12.80 -29.87
C VAL A 243 -4.51 -11.39 -30.38
N GLU A 244 -5.23 -10.40 -29.84
CA GLU A 244 -5.02 -8.98 -30.19
C GLU A 244 -3.60 -8.51 -29.85
N LEU A 245 -3.04 -8.98 -28.73
CA LEU A 245 -1.68 -8.64 -28.34
C LEU A 245 -0.64 -9.19 -29.33
N TYR A 246 -0.77 -10.46 -29.73
CA TYR A 246 0.16 -11.09 -30.68
C TYR A 246 0.06 -10.48 -32.08
N ASP A 247 -1.13 -10.06 -32.49
CA ASP A 247 -1.35 -9.38 -33.78
C ASP A 247 -0.73 -7.98 -33.80
N ALA A 248 -0.74 -7.28 -32.66
CA ALA A 248 -0.24 -5.91 -32.56
C ALA A 248 1.28 -5.80 -32.38
N LEU A 249 1.93 -6.78 -31.75
CA LEU A 249 3.35 -6.72 -31.42
C LEU A 249 4.21 -7.62 -32.35
N PRO A 250 5.38 -7.16 -32.81
CA PRO A 250 6.30 -8.02 -33.56
C PRO A 250 6.68 -9.26 -32.75
N LYS A 251 6.50 -10.46 -33.33
CA LYS A 251 6.84 -11.74 -32.69
C LYS A 251 8.29 -11.84 -32.19
N THR A 252 9.19 -11.09 -32.82
CA THR A 252 10.60 -10.99 -32.41
C THR A 252 10.75 -10.35 -31.04
N MET A 253 9.92 -9.36 -30.68
CA MET A 253 9.92 -8.75 -29.34
C MET A 253 9.46 -9.74 -28.27
N LEU A 254 8.57 -10.66 -28.64
CA LEU A 254 8.06 -11.73 -27.77
C LEU A 254 9.07 -12.87 -27.57
N GLY A 255 10.15 -12.89 -28.37
CA GLY A 255 11.23 -13.87 -28.30
C GLY A 255 11.17 -14.99 -29.33
N TYR A 256 10.29 -14.89 -30.34
CA TYR A 256 10.24 -15.84 -31.46
C TYR A 256 11.24 -15.45 -32.55
N LEU A 257 11.80 -16.44 -33.24
CA LEU A 257 12.61 -16.23 -34.44
C LEU A 257 11.74 -15.90 -35.66
N GLU A 258 12.36 -15.41 -36.74
CA GLU A 258 11.64 -15.07 -37.98
C GLU A 258 10.97 -16.29 -38.63
N ASP A 259 11.55 -17.47 -38.48
CA ASP A 259 11.07 -18.75 -38.99
C ASP A 259 10.16 -19.50 -38.01
N GLU A 260 10.06 -19.07 -36.76
CA GLU A 260 9.13 -19.63 -35.77
C GLU A 260 7.71 -19.09 -35.95
N VAL A 261 6.71 -19.94 -35.69
CA VAL A 261 5.31 -19.54 -35.61
C VAL A 261 5.00 -19.15 -34.17
N ALA A 262 4.44 -17.95 -33.97
CA ALA A 262 3.95 -17.51 -32.68
C ALA A 262 2.46 -17.84 -32.58
N ASP A 263 2.07 -18.67 -31.60
CA ASP A 263 0.68 -19.05 -31.37
C ASP A 263 0.20 -18.46 -30.04
N PRO A 264 -0.80 -17.54 -30.04
CA PRO A 264 -1.35 -17.00 -28.81
C PRO A 264 -2.01 -18.07 -27.92
N ASN A 265 -2.40 -19.22 -28.48
CA ASN A 265 -2.97 -20.33 -27.71
C ASN A 265 -1.95 -20.98 -26.76
N ASP A 266 -0.64 -20.78 -26.98
CA ASP A 266 0.40 -21.18 -26.02
C ASP A 266 0.13 -20.60 -24.63
N MET A 267 -0.52 -19.44 -24.55
CA MET A 267 -0.84 -18.76 -23.29
C MET A 267 -1.96 -19.44 -22.50
N LEU A 268 -2.80 -20.26 -23.15
CA LEU A 268 -3.88 -21.03 -22.51
C LEU A 268 -3.35 -22.19 -21.65
N GLU A 269 -2.08 -22.58 -21.80
CA GLU A 269 -1.43 -23.50 -20.87
C GLU A 269 -1.22 -22.91 -19.48
N PHE A 270 -1.29 -21.58 -19.35
CA PHE A 270 -0.95 -20.84 -18.14
C PHE A 270 -2.13 -20.11 -17.53
N TYR A 271 -3.10 -19.71 -18.35
CA TYR A 271 -4.20 -18.85 -17.96
C TYR A 271 -5.53 -19.42 -18.44
N ASP A 272 -6.49 -19.39 -17.53
CA ASP A 272 -7.87 -19.75 -17.83
C ASP A 272 -8.52 -18.66 -18.73
N PRO A 273 -9.27 -19.03 -19.78
CA PRO A 273 -9.99 -18.08 -20.62
C PRO A 273 -10.87 -17.10 -19.83
N ASP A 274 -11.55 -17.56 -18.77
CA ASP A 274 -12.41 -16.68 -17.95
C ASP A 274 -11.59 -15.59 -17.25
N MET A 275 -10.34 -15.90 -16.89
CA MET A 275 -9.41 -14.93 -16.30
C MET A 275 -8.86 -13.95 -17.33
N ILE A 276 -8.70 -14.38 -18.59
CA ILE A 276 -8.34 -13.48 -19.68
C ILE A 276 -9.47 -12.49 -19.92
N ASP A 277 -10.72 -12.97 -19.99
CA ASP A 277 -11.90 -12.13 -20.17
C ASP A 277 -12.11 -11.16 -18.99
N GLU A 278 -11.86 -11.61 -17.75
CA GLU A 278 -12.00 -10.76 -16.56
C GLU A 278 -10.94 -9.65 -16.50
N TYR A 279 -9.68 -9.97 -16.75
CA TYR A 279 -8.56 -9.07 -16.47
C TYR A 279 -7.99 -8.38 -17.72
N GLY A 280 -8.14 -8.97 -18.89
CA GLY A 280 -7.32 -8.67 -20.05
C GLY A 280 -5.86 -9.08 -19.86
N VAL A 281 -5.01 -8.62 -20.79
CA VAL A 281 -3.59 -8.98 -20.84
C VAL A 281 -2.69 -7.76 -20.95
N VAL A 282 -1.41 -7.95 -20.62
CA VAL A 282 -0.38 -6.92 -20.76
C VAL A 282 0.92 -7.52 -21.29
N GLY A 283 1.48 -6.86 -22.30
CA GLY A 283 2.87 -6.99 -22.71
C GLY A 283 3.71 -5.94 -21.99
N ILE A 284 4.59 -6.38 -21.10
CA ILE A 284 5.49 -5.52 -20.34
C ILE A 284 6.79 -5.42 -21.11
N GLU A 285 7.03 -4.29 -21.75
CA GLU A 285 8.26 -4.01 -22.47
C GLU A 285 9.37 -3.66 -21.48
N ILE A 286 10.52 -4.31 -21.65
CA ILE A 286 11.61 -4.32 -20.69
C ILE A 286 12.98 -4.22 -21.35
N GLU A 287 13.91 -3.64 -20.60
CA GLU A 287 15.32 -3.60 -20.98
C GLU A 287 16.23 -3.92 -19.78
N PRO A 288 17.49 -4.34 -20.00
CA PRO A 288 18.44 -4.55 -18.91
C PRO A 288 18.60 -3.31 -18.02
N TYR A 289 18.45 -3.50 -16.71
CA TYR A 289 18.61 -2.38 -15.76
C TYR A 289 20.10 -2.05 -15.59
N HIS A 290 20.55 -0.97 -16.22
CA HIS A 290 21.90 -0.43 -16.00
C HIS A 290 21.83 0.64 -14.92
N GLN A 291 22.47 0.41 -13.76
CA GLN A 291 22.67 1.46 -12.77
C GLN A 291 23.65 2.48 -13.37
N MET A 292 23.19 3.71 -13.61
CA MET A 292 24.08 4.86 -13.82
C MET A 292 24.75 5.26 -12.51
#